data_AF-A0A4R2DRI8-F1
#
_entry.id   AF-A0A4R2DRI8-F1
#
_cell.length_a   1.000
_cell.length_b   1.000
_cell.length_c   1.000
_cell.angle_alpha   90.00
_cell.angle_beta   90.00
_cell.angle_gamma   90.00
#
_symmetry.space_group_name_H-M   'P 1'
#
loop_
_entity.id
_entity.type
_entity.pdbx_description
1 polymer ?
#
loop_
_entity_poly.entity_id
_entity_poly.type
_entity_poly.pdbx_seq_one_letter_code
_entity_poly.pdbx_strand_id
1 'polypeptide(L)'
;MKNWLGLFAALVILGLIIEHWQTILVVLGIIIGVVVAVAMIAAAAPKIRGATERALEARRNAAEMERARRSGLRARALTQHDWYLEGSDRGVYGEFPPVDLDKL
;
A
#
# COMPACT_ATOMS: atom_id res chain seq x y z
N MET A 1 -30.13 31.95 -52.94
CA MET A 1 -30.00 30.47 -53.02
C MET A 1 -29.27 29.87 -51.82
N LYS A 2 -28.12 30.42 -51.39
CA LYS A 2 -27.35 29.90 -50.22
C LYS A 2 -28.13 29.88 -48.90
N ASN A 3 -28.96 30.89 -48.63
CA ASN A 3 -29.79 30.95 -47.40
C ASN A 3 -30.90 29.90 -47.38
N TRP A 4 -31.47 29.57 -48.54
CA TRP A 4 -32.50 28.53 -48.67
C TRP A 4 -31.91 27.13 -48.49
N LEU A 5 -30.70 26.89 -49.01
CA LEU A 5 -29.95 25.66 -48.80
C LEU A 5 -29.58 25.42 -47.33
N GLY A 6 -29.15 26.46 -46.61
CA GLY A 6 -28.87 26.36 -45.17
C GLY A 6 -30.10 26.05 -44.34
N LEU A 7 -31.24 26.64 -44.68
CA LEU A 7 -32.51 26.41 -44.00
C LEU A 7 -33.04 24.98 -44.24
N PHE A 8 -32.89 24.48 -45.47
CA PHE A 8 -33.22 23.09 -45.80
C PHE A 8 -32.32 22.09 -45.07
N ALA A 9 -31.01 22.34 -45.04
CA ALA A 9 -30.06 21.50 -44.30
C ALA A 9 -30.37 21.48 -42.80
N ALA A 10 -30.73 22.62 -42.21
CA ALA A 10 -31.11 22.70 -40.81
C ALA A 10 -32.37 21.89 -40.50
N LEU A 11 -33.39 21.91 -41.37
CA LEU A 11 -34.61 21.12 -41.21
C LEU A 11 -34.34 19.60 -41.31
N VAL A 12 -33.45 19.19 -42.22
CA VAL A 12 -33.04 17.78 -42.35
C VAL A 12 -32.29 17.31 -41.12
N ILE A 13 -31.35 18.11 -40.60
CA ILE A 13 -30.61 17.81 -39.36
C ILE A 13 -31.58 17.76 -38.18
N LEU A 14 -32.54 18.68 -38.10
CA LEU A 14 -33.55 18.69 -37.04
C LEU A 14 -34.42 17.43 -37.10
N GLY A 15 -34.85 17.02 -38.30
CA GLY A 15 -35.59 15.77 -38.51
C GLY A 15 -34.81 14.54 -38.05
N LEU A 16 -33.52 14.47 -38.41
CA LEU A 16 -32.61 13.40 -37.97
C LEU A 16 -32.44 13.37 -36.45
N ILE A 17 -32.31 14.54 -35.81
CA ILE A 17 -32.21 14.64 -34.35
C ILE A 17 -33.50 14.17 -33.69
N ILE A 18 -34.67 14.56 -34.20
CA ILE A 18 -35.98 14.14 -33.67
C ILE A 18 -36.17 12.62 -33.83
N GLU A 19 -35.69 12.04 -34.93
CA GLU A 19 -35.81 10.60 -35.16
C GLU A 19 -34.79 9.79 -34.34
N HIS A 20 -33.56 10.29 -34.16
CA HIS A 20 -32.43 9.55 -33.58
C HIS A 20 -31.99 10.06 -32.20
N TRP A 21 -32.79 10.89 -31.51
CA TRP A 21 -32.44 11.44 -30.19
C TRP A 21 -32.10 10.36 -29.16
N GLN A 22 -32.80 9.22 -29.21
CA GLN A 22 -32.54 8.07 -28.33
C GLN A 22 -31.13 7.51 -28.56
N THR A 23 -30.73 7.35 -29.82
CA THR A 23 -29.39 6.87 -30.20
C THR A 23 -28.31 7.83 -29.71
N ILE A 24 -28.54 9.14 -29.84
CA ILE A 24 -27.62 10.17 -29.33
C ILE A 24 -27.46 10.05 -27.81
N LEU A 25 -28.57 9.91 -27.07
CA LEU A 25 -28.53 9.75 -25.62
C LEU A 25 -27.85 8.45 -25.18
N VAL A 26 -28.08 7.34 -25.90
CA VAL A 26 -27.42 6.06 -25.61
C VAL A 26 -25.92 6.17 -25.82
N VAL A 27 -25.48 6.72 -26.94
CA VAL A 27 -24.05 6.90 -27.23
C VAL A 27 -23.41 7.82 -26.19
N LEU A 28 -24.06 8.94 -25.87
CA LEU A 28 -23.59 9.86 -24.84
C LEU A 28 -23.50 9.19 -23.47
N GLY A 29 -24.51 8.41 -23.10
CA GLY A 29 -24.54 7.64 -21.85
C GLY A 29 -23.42 6.60 -21.77
N ILE A 30 -23.13 5.89 -22.86
CA ILE A 30 -22.01 4.95 -22.94
C ILE A 30 -20.69 5.69 -22.74
N ILE A 31 -20.47 6.81 -23.43
CA ILE A 31 -19.25 7.60 -23.30
C ILE A 31 -19.06 8.06 -21.85
N ILE A 32 -20.10 8.63 -21.24
CA ILE A 32 -20.06 9.07 -19.84
C ILE A 32 -19.77 7.88 -18.92
N GLY A 33 -20.45 6.75 -19.12
CA GLY A 33 -20.25 5.54 -18.33
C GLY A 33 -18.81 5.03 -18.39
N VAL A 34 -18.21 4.99 -19.58
CA VAL A 34 -16.80 4.60 -19.77
C VAL A 34 -15.86 5.56 -19.06
N VAL A 35 -16.07 6.88 -19.21
CA VAL A 35 -15.24 7.90 -18.55
C VAL A 35 -15.30 7.76 -17.03
N VAL A 36 -16.50 7.60 -16.46
CA VAL A 36 -16.69 7.41 -15.03
C VAL A 36 -16.03 6.11 -14.54
N ALA A 37 -16.19 5.00 -15.27
CA ALA A 37 -15.57 3.73 -14.92
C ALA A 37 -14.04 3.83 -14.91
N VAL A 38 -13.44 4.46 -15.92
CA VAL A 38 -11.99 4.67 -16.00
C VAL A 38 -11.52 5.57 -14.85
N ALA A 39 -12.23 6.66 -14.56
CA ALA A 39 -11.90 7.56 -13.46
C ALA A 39 -11.93 6.84 -12.09
N MET A 40 -12.94 5.99 -11.87
CA MET A 40 -13.06 5.19 -10.64
C MET A 40 -11.89 4.21 -10.49
N ILE A 41 -11.51 3.52 -11.56
CA ILE A 41 -10.36 2.59 -11.55
C ILE A 41 -9.07 3.35 -11.27
N ALA A 42 -8.86 4.49 -11.94
CA ALA A 42 -7.68 5.33 -11.75
C ALA A 42 -7.58 5.87 -10.32
N ALA A 43 -8.71 6.25 -9.71
CA ALA A 43 -8.76 6.71 -8.32
C ALA A 43 -8.51 5.58 -7.29
N ALA A 44 -8.87 4.34 -7.62
CA ALA A 44 -8.66 3.18 -6.75
C ALA A 44 -7.21 2.63 -6.81
N ALA A 45 -6.56 2.72 -7.98
CA ALA A 45 -5.20 2.23 -8.20
C ALA A 45 -4.14 2.69 -7.17
N PRO A 46 -4.04 3.99 -6.77
CA PRO A 46 -3.04 4.43 -5.82
C PRO A 46 -3.26 3.90 -4.40
N LYS A 47 -4.51 3.63 -4.00
CA LYS A 47 -4.80 3.05 -2.67
C LYS A 47 -4.27 1.63 -2.54
N ILE A 48 -4.37 0.85 -3.62
CA ILE A 48 -3.89 -0.53 -3.65
C ILE A 48 -2.36 -0.56 -3.58
N ARG A 49 -1.69 0.30 -4.36
CA ARG A 49 -0.21 0.38 -4.36
C ARG A 49 0.35 0.80 -3.01
N GLY A 50 -0.22 1.84 -2.39
CA GLY A 50 0.23 2.31 -1.07
C GLY A 50 0.00 1.31 0.06
N ALA A 51 -1.03 0.46 -0.03
CA ALA A 51 -1.27 -0.59 0.96
C ALA A 51 -0.21 -1.71 0.88
N THR A 52 0.17 -2.11 -0.35
CA THR A 52 1.21 -3.11 -0.56
C THR A 52 2.59 -2.65 -0.11
N GLU A 53 2.94 -1.39 -0.37
CA GLU A 53 4.23 -0.82 0.05
C GLU A 53 4.36 -0.80 1.57
N ARG A 54 3.33 -0.33 2.28
CA ARG A 54 3.31 -0.33 3.76
C ARG A 54 3.43 -1.74 4.35
N ALA A 55 2.78 -2.73 3.73
CA ALA A 55 2.87 -4.11 4.17
C ALA A 55 4.28 -4.70 3.98
N LEU A 56 4.95 -4.35 2.88
CA LEU A 56 6.34 -4.71 2.60
C LEU A 56 7.32 -4.05 3.58
N GLU A 57 7.14 -2.77 3.87
CA GLU A 57 7.94 -2.04 4.85
C GLU A 57 7.80 -2.62 6.26
N ALA A 58 6.57 -2.92 6.70
CA ALA A 58 6.33 -3.54 7.99
C ALA A 58 7.06 -4.88 8.14
N ARG A 59 7.06 -5.70 7.08
CA ARG A 59 7.80 -6.98 7.06
C ARG A 59 9.31 -6.79 7.11
N ARG A 60 9.85 -5.80 6.40
CA ARG A 60 11.28 -5.48 6.43
C ARG A 60 11.71 -5.02 7.82
N ASN A 61 10.97 -4.12 8.44
CA ASN A 61 11.25 -3.64 9.79
C ASN A 61 11.22 -4.77 10.82
N ALA A 62 10.25 -5.68 10.73
CA ALA A 62 10.20 -6.86 11.60
C ALA A 62 11.43 -7.77 11.43
N ALA A 63 11.88 -7.99 10.18
CA ALA A 63 13.07 -8.79 9.91
C ALA A 63 14.36 -8.12 10.43
N GLU A 64 14.47 -6.79 10.32
CA GLU A 64 15.60 -6.03 10.85
C GLU A 64 15.63 -6.04 12.38
N MET A 65 14.47 -5.87 13.04
CA MET A 65 14.37 -5.97 14.50
C MET A 65 14.81 -7.35 15.00
N GLU A 66 14.41 -8.42 14.32
CA GLU A 66 14.82 -9.78 14.69
C GLU A 66 16.33 -10.00 14.49
N ARG A 67 16.92 -9.44 13.43
CA ARG A 67 18.37 -9.46 13.23
C ARG A 67 19.11 -8.70 14.33
N ALA A 68 18.63 -7.51 14.69
CA ALA A 68 19.19 -6.70 15.77
C ALA A 68 19.08 -7.41 17.13
N ARG A 69 17.96 -8.11 17.39
CA ARG A 69 17.80 -8.91 18.60
C ARG A 69 18.81 -10.04 18.66
N ARG A 70 19.04 -10.76 17.56
CA ARG A 70 20.02 -11.84 17.48
C ARG A 70 21.46 -11.36 17.61
N SER A 71 21.81 -10.23 17.00
CA SER A 71 23.14 -9.66 17.16
C SER A 71 23.38 -9.22 18.61
N GLY A 72 22.39 -8.62 19.27
CA GLY A 72 22.46 -8.28 20.70
C GLY A 72 22.59 -9.49 21.62
N LEU A 73 21.89 -10.60 21.31
CA LEU A 73 22.07 -11.87 22.04
C LEU A 73 23.48 -12.43 21.86
N ARG A 74 24.01 -12.40 20.63
CA ARG A 74 25.37 -12.87 20.34
C ARG A 74 26.43 -12.03 21.06
N ALA A 75 26.27 -10.71 21.05
CA ALA A 75 27.16 -9.81 21.78
C ALA A 75 27.15 -10.11 23.29
N ARG A 76 25.97 -10.26 23.89
CA ARG A 76 25.86 -10.64 25.31
C ARG A 76 26.48 -12.00 25.62
N ALA A 77 26.26 -12.99 24.75
CA ALA A 77 26.85 -14.31 24.92
C ALA A 77 28.39 -14.27 24.87
N LEU A 78 28.97 -13.44 23.99
CA LEU A 78 30.42 -13.23 23.96
C LEU A 78 30.92 -12.57 25.25
N THR A 79 30.26 -11.51 25.72
CA THR A 79 30.64 -10.86 26.98
C THR A 79 30.56 -11.79 28.18
N GLN A 80 29.52 -12.63 28.26
CA GLN A 80 29.39 -13.63 29.33
C GLN A 80 30.47 -14.72 29.21
N HIS A 81 30.82 -15.13 27.98
CA HIS A 81 31.90 -16.07 27.77
C HIS A 81 33.25 -15.51 28.24
N ASP A 82 33.55 -14.24 27.95
CA ASP A 82 34.77 -13.58 28.40
C ASP A 82 34.83 -13.52 29.94
N TRP A 83 33.74 -13.12 30.59
CA TRP A 83 33.64 -13.14 32.06
C TRP A 83 33.83 -14.53 32.66
N TYR A 84 33.33 -15.58 31.98
CA TYR A 84 33.52 -16.95 32.41
C TYR A 84 34.99 -17.36 32.34
N LEU A 85 35.69 -16.99 31.26
CA LEU A 85 37.13 -17.24 31.10
C LEU A 85 37.98 -16.47 32.13
N GLU A 86 37.52 -15.30 32.57
CA GLU A 86 38.13 -14.52 33.65
C GLU A 86 37.87 -15.08 35.05
N GLY A 87 37.06 -16.15 35.18
CA GLY A 87 36.68 -16.74 36.46
C GLY A 87 35.66 -15.92 37.25
N SER A 88 34.97 -14.98 36.60
CA SER A 88 33.89 -14.19 37.21
C SER A 88 32.60 -14.99 37.22
N ASP A 89 31.92 -15.04 38.37
CA ASP A 89 30.59 -15.67 38.51
C ASP A 89 29.55 -15.08 37.55
N ARG A 90 29.77 -13.85 37.08
CA ARG A 90 28.92 -13.20 36.06
C ARG A 90 28.96 -13.90 34.71
N GLY A 91 30.00 -14.68 34.41
CA GLY A 91 30.06 -15.47 33.19
C GLY A 91 29.05 -16.62 33.16
N VAL A 92 28.68 -17.15 34.33
CA VAL A 92 27.70 -18.23 34.48
C VAL A 92 26.30 -17.67 34.67
N TYR A 93 26.15 -16.67 35.53
CA TYR A 93 24.84 -16.17 35.95
C TYR A 93 24.42 -14.86 35.24
N GLY A 94 25.31 -14.25 34.46
CA GLY A 94 25.05 -12.99 33.79
C GLY A 94 24.68 -11.87 34.77
N GLU A 95 23.55 -11.22 34.49
CA GLU A 95 22.98 -10.15 35.33
C GLU A 95 22.12 -10.68 36.48
N PHE A 96 21.89 -11.99 36.57
CA PHE A 96 21.00 -12.60 37.55
C PHE A 96 21.77 -13.58 38.45
N PRO A 97 22.62 -13.07 39.37
CA PRO A 97 23.35 -13.93 40.30
C PRO A 97 22.37 -14.70 41.21
N PRO A 98 22.74 -15.91 41.64
CA PRO A 98 21.93 -16.68 42.56
C PRO A 98 21.79 -15.95 43.89
N VAL A 99 20.60 -16.00 44.47
CA VAL A 99 20.34 -15.48 45.82
C VAL A 99 20.96 -16.45 46.83
N ASP A 100 21.71 -15.90 47.78
CA ASP A 100 22.29 -16.64 48.88
C ASP A 100 21.16 -17.06 49.85
N LEU A 101 20.82 -18.35 49.83
CA LEU A 101 19.73 -18.92 50.63
C LEU A 101 20.12 -19.10 52.11
N ASP A 102 21.41 -19.02 52.44
CA ASP A 102 21.92 -19.18 53.80
C ASP A 102 21.81 -17.88 54.64
N LYS A 103 21.42 -16.77 53.99
CA LYS A 103 21.24 -15.44 54.61
C LYS A 103 19.77 -15.03 54.79
N LEU A 104 18.83 -15.92 54.51
CA LEU A 104 17.39 -15.76 54.75
C LEU A 104 16.99 -16.32 56.11
#